data_AF-A0A6A3YTK5-F1
#
_entry.id   AF-A0A6A3YTK5-F1
#
_cell.length_a   1.000
_cell.length_b   1.000
_cell.length_c   1.000
_cell.angle_alpha   90.00
_cell.angle_beta   90.00
_cell.angle_gamma   90.00
#
_symmetry.space_group_name_H-M   'P 1'
#
loop_
_entity.id
_entity.type
_entity.pdbx_description
1 polymer ?
#
loop_
_entity_poly.entity_id
_entity_poly.type
_entity_poly.pdbx_seq_one_letter_code
_entity_poly.pdbx_strand_id
1 'polypeptide(L)'
;MTRSLRAVLLEDLEITIAGQLLEDDDSDAEDSDEGLFRDAIASYRYLTRSTVFNAAHWTPGRIFRSDPMRARRDLRMTRGTFIFLLGRIQHDVVFARAPTKQEQAPVQLQLEVFLFALQSLSTHSVAQHFGIAEGSVYKFRDRVTCAILALEKEFVR
;
A
#
# COMPACT_ATOMS: atom_id res chain seq x y z
N MET A 1 -21.89 6.34 -7.57
CA MET A 1 -20.83 5.84 -6.66
C MET A 1 -21.53 5.07 -5.55
N THR A 2 -21.43 3.74 -5.55
CA THR A 2 -22.05 2.89 -4.52
C THR A 2 -21.22 3.01 -3.24
N ARG A 3 -21.87 3.38 -2.12
CA ARG A 3 -21.21 3.40 -0.81
C ARG A 3 -20.70 1.98 -0.52
N SER A 4 -19.48 1.87 0.01
CA SER A 4 -18.92 0.59 0.42
C SER A 4 -19.83 -0.04 1.48
N LEU A 5 -20.16 -1.33 1.34
CA LEU A 5 -20.96 -2.08 2.33
C LEU A 5 -20.43 -1.90 3.76
N ARG A 6 -19.10 -1.76 3.91
CA ARG A 6 -18.47 -1.46 5.20
C ARG A 6 -18.87 -0.10 5.76
N ALA A 7 -18.92 0.92 4.91
CA ALA A 7 -19.30 2.26 5.34
C ALA A 7 -20.77 2.29 5.75
N VAL A 8 -21.63 1.59 4.99
CA VAL A 8 -23.06 1.44 5.32
C VAL A 8 -23.24 0.75 6.66
N LEU A 9 -22.55 -0.38 6.90
CA LEU A 9 -22.65 -1.13 8.16
C LEU A 9 -22.09 -0.36 9.37
N LEU A 10 -21.08 0.49 9.18
CA LEU A 10 -20.56 1.34 10.26
C LEU A 10 -21.51 2.49 10.60
N GLU A 11 -22.11 3.12 9.58
CA GLU A 11 -23.11 4.18 9.74
C GLU A 11 -24.36 3.62 10.47
N ASP A 12 -24.79 2.40 10.11
CA ASP A 12 -25.91 1.71 10.75
C ASP A 12 -25.60 1.34 12.23
N LEU A 13 -24.36 0.93 12.52
CA LEU A 13 -23.88 0.68 13.88
C LEU A 13 -23.86 1.96 14.72
N GLU A 14 -23.38 3.07 14.16
CA GLU A 14 -23.35 4.37 14.84
C GLU A 14 -24.77 4.87 15.13
N ILE A 15 -25.71 4.69 14.20
CA ILE A 15 -27.13 5.04 14.39
C ILE A 15 -27.77 4.17 15.47
N THR A 16 -27.48 2.87 15.49
CA THR A 16 -28.02 1.94 16.49
C THR A 16 -27.50 2.26 17.89
N ILE A 17 -26.21 2.58 18.02
CA ILE A 17 -25.60 3.02 19.29
C ILE A 17 -26.20 4.36 19.75
N ALA A 18 -26.41 5.31 18.83
CA ALA A 18 -27.04 6.58 19.15
C ALA A 18 -28.52 6.41 19.56
N GLY A 19 -29.24 5.46 18.96
CA GLY A 19 -30.60 5.10 19.37
C GLY A 19 -30.65 4.52 20.79
N GLN A 20 -29.74 3.59 21.10
CA GLN A 20 -29.64 2.98 22.44
C GLN A 20 -29.21 3.96 23.55
N LEU A 21 -28.46 5.01 23.22
CA LEU A 21 -28.08 6.08 24.16
C LEU A 21 -29.16 7.16 24.34
N LEU A 22 -30.17 7.19 23.48
CA LEU A 22 -31.32 8.10 23.58
C LEU A 22 -32.52 7.45 24.30
N GLU A 23 -32.50 6.14 24.47
CA GLU A 23 -33.45 5.37 25.27
C GLU A 23 -32.88 5.20 26.70
N ASP A 24 -32.91 6.27 27.50
CA ASP A 24 -32.70 6.16 28.95
C ASP A 24 -33.97 5.62 29.62
N ASP A 25 -33.85 4.40 30.18
CA ASP A 25 -34.52 3.84 31.35
C ASP A 25 -36.06 3.62 31.32
N ASP A 26 -36.47 2.43 30.82
CA ASP A 26 -37.43 1.54 31.50
C ASP A 26 -37.70 0.32 30.61
N SER A 27 -37.01 -0.80 30.84
CA SER A 27 -37.53 -2.13 30.51
C SER A 27 -36.66 -3.23 31.12
N ASP A 28 -37.31 -4.03 31.96
CA ASP A 28 -36.79 -5.19 32.66
C ASP A 28 -35.98 -6.15 31.77
N ALA A 29 -34.99 -6.76 32.41
CA ALA A 29 -34.12 -7.79 31.86
C ALA A 29 -34.92 -9.00 31.34
N GLU A 30 -35.02 -9.12 30.03
CA GLU A 30 -35.14 -10.42 29.37
C GLU A 30 -33.92 -10.61 28.47
N ASP A 31 -33.26 -11.76 28.63
CA ASP A 31 -32.03 -12.19 27.96
C ASP A 31 -32.07 -11.84 26.47
N SER A 32 -31.44 -10.72 26.13
CA SER A 32 -31.53 -10.13 24.80
C SER A 32 -30.61 -10.89 23.85
N ASP A 33 -31.19 -11.76 23.02
CA ASP A 33 -30.55 -12.40 21.86
C ASP A 33 -29.73 -11.39 21.02
N GLU A 34 -30.09 -10.11 21.07
CA GLU A 34 -29.39 -8.97 20.46
C GLU A 34 -27.94 -8.81 20.95
N GLY A 35 -27.70 -9.03 22.25
CA GLY A 35 -26.35 -8.98 22.85
C GLY A 35 -25.48 -10.14 22.36
N LEU A 36 -26.08 -11.32 22.18
CA LEU A 36 -25.41 -12.52 21.69
C LEU A 36 -25.08 -12.40 20.19
N PHE A 37 -25.95 -11.76 19.41
CA PHE A 37 -25.70 -11.43 18.01
C PHE A 37 -24.60 -10.37 17.86
N ARG A 38 -24.58 -9.35 18.72
CA ARG A 38 -23.53 -8.32 18.79
C ARG A 38 -22.16 -8.93 19.10
N ASP A 39 -22.08 -9.82 20.09
CA ASP A 39 -20.83 -10.50 20.46
C ASP A 39 -20.39 -11.48 19.37
N ALA A 40 -21.32 -12.19 18.71
CA ALA A 40 -21.01 -13.01 17.55
C ALA A 40 -20.41 -12.16 16.40
N ILE A 41 -21.03 -11.04 16.05
CA ILE A 41 -20.53 -10.11 15.02
C ILE A 41 -19.18 -9.52 15.40
N ALA A 42 -18.99 -9.09 16.66
CA ALA A 42 -17.72 -8.56 17.16
C ALA A 42 -16.61 -9.63 17.20
N SER A 43 -16.97 -10.89 17.48
CA SER A 43 -16.07 -12.05 17.45
C SER A 43 -15.74 -12.52 16.03
N TYR A 44 -16.52 -12.11 15.02
CA TYR A 44 -16.20 -12.38 13.63
C TYR A 44 -14.93 -11.62 13.24
N ARG A 45 -13.89 -12.42 12.98
CA ARG A 45 -12.59 -12.14 12.33
C ARG A 45 -12.59 -11.11 11.17
N TYR A 46 -13.75 -10.76 10.64
CA TYR A 46 -13.92 -9.79 9.56
C TYR A 46 -13.93 -8.32 10.02
N LEU A 47 -14.29 -8.02 11.28
CA LEU A 47 -14.17 -6.68 11.86
C LEU A 47 -12.76 -6.40 12.40
N THR A 48 -12.11 -7.41 12.95
CA THR A 48 -10.73 -7.36 13.48
C THR A 48 -9.66 -7.67 12.44
N ARG A 49 -10.03 -7.85 11.16
CA ARG A 49 -9.03 -8.01 10.11
C ARG A 49 -8.20 -6.73 10.07
N SER A 50 -6.94 -6.82 10.53
CA SER A 50 -5.87 -5.86 10.23
C SER A 50 -6.10 -5.42 8.81
N THR A 51 -6.36 -4.13 8.58
CA THR A 51 -6.59 -3.58 7.25
C THR A 51 -5.52 -4.16 6.37
N VAL A 52 -5.87 -5.15 5.55
CA VAL A 52 -4.94 -5.67 4.57
C VAL A 52 -4.73 -4.46 3.71
N PHE A 53 -3.54 -3.84 3.82
CA PHE A 53 -3.20 -2.66 3.08
C PHE A 53 -3.66 -2.94 1.66
N ASN A 54 -4.68 -2.20 1.22
CA ASN A 54 -5.22 -2.39 -0.11
C ASN A 54 -4.00 -2.25 -1.02
N ALA A 55 -3.72 -3.25 -1.85
CA ALA A 55 -2.47 -3.33 -2.62
C ALA A 55 -2.21 -2.06 -3.46
N ALA A 56 -3.23 -1.21 -3.61
CA ALA A 56 -3.18 0.08 -4.25
C ALA A 56 -2.45 1.22 -3.50
N HIS A 57 -2.20 1.14 -2.19
CA HIS A 57 -1.55 2.24 -1.45
C HIS A 57 -0.09 1.89 -1.08
N TRP A 58 0.84 2.30 -1.95
CA TRP A 58 2.27 2.25 -1.64
C TRP A 58 2.61 3.17 -0.45
N THR A 59 3.50 2.71 0.43
CA THR A 59 4.10 3.54 1.49
C THR A 59 5.61 3.32 1.55
N PRO A 60 6.40 4.35 1.88
CA PRO A 60 7.85 4.21 2.07
C PRO A 60 8.21 3.13 3.11
N GLY A 61 7.37 2.97 4.14
CA GLY A 61 7.57 1.98 5.21
C GLY A 61 7.29 0.52 4.81
N ARG A 62 6.65 0.27 3.64
CA ARG A 62 6.15 -1.05 3.25
C ARG A 62 7.25 -2.11 3.22
N ILE A 63 8.40 -1.78 2.64
CA ILE A 63 9.53 -2.71 2.50
C ILE A 63 10.18 -3.08 3.83
N PHE A 64 10.04 -2.23 4.85
CA PHE A 64 10.59 -2.44 6.18
C PHE A 64 9.65 -3.27 7.07
N ARG A 65 8.34 -3.12 6.89
CA ARG A 65 7.30 -3.84 7.62
C ARG A 65 7.03 -5.25 7.08
N SER A 66 7.42 -5.53 5.83
CA SER A 66 7.26 -6.85 5.24
C SER A 66 8.11 -7.91 5.95
N ASP A 67 7.82 -9.18 5.71
CA ASP A 67 8.74 -10.25 6.09
C ASP A 67 10.03 -10.17 5.25
N PRO A 68 11.24 -10.41 5.80
CA PRO A 68 12.49 -10.32 5.04
C PRO A 68 12.54 -11.20 3.79
N MET A 69 11.93 -12.39 3.81
CA MET A 69 11.88 -13.26 2.62
C MET A 69 10.97 -12.66 1.55
N ARG A 70 9.81 -12.11 1.95
CA ARG A 70 8.91 -11.38 1.04
C ARG A 70 9.59 -10.16 0.44
N ALA A 71 10.27 -9.36 1.27
CA ALA A 71 11.02 -8.20 0.81
C ALA A 71 12.10 -8.59 -0.21
N ARG A 72 12.88 -9.64 0.08
CA ARG A 72 13.91 -10.13 -0.83
C ARG A 72 13.34 -10.66 -2.13
N ARG A 73 12.19 -11.33 -2.10
CA ARG A 73 11.49 -11.81 -3.30
C ARG A 73 11.04 -10.65 -4.18
N ASP A 74 10.44 -9.63 -3.56
CA ASP A 74 9.86 -8.50 -4.29
C ASP A 74 10.97 -7.55 -4.81
N LEU A 75 12.01 -7.29 -4.01
CA LEU A 75 13.15 -6.42 -4.36
C LEU A 75 14.27 -7.12 -5.16
N ARG A 76 14.28 -8.46 -5.22
CA ARG A 76 15.35 -9.26 -5.84
C ARG A 76 16.75 -9.07 -5.22
N MET A 77 16.85 -8.38 -4.10
CA MET A 77 18.07 -8.14 -3.34
C MET A 77 17.76 -8.00 -1.85
N THR A 78 18.80 -7.92 -1.01
CA THR A 78 18.60 -7.64 0.41
C THR A 78 18.14 -6.20 0.63
N ARG A 79 17.46 -5.92 1.74
CA ARG A 79 17.09 -4.54 2.11
C ARG A 79 18.30 -3.63 2.23
N GLY A 80 19.41 -4.13 2.76
CA GLY A 80 20.65 -3.36 2.87
C GLY A 80 21.17 -2.93 1.50
N THR A 81 21.22 -3.86 0.55
CA THR A 81 21.61 -3.57 -0.84
C THR A 81 20.65 -2.57 -1.50
N PHE A 82 19.34 -2.72 -1.25
CA PHE A 82 18.33 -1.79 -1.76
C PHE A 82 18.53 -0.37 -1.23
N ILE A 83 18.71 -0.20 0.08
CA ILE A 83 18.93 1.11 0.72
C ILE A 83 20.23 1.74 0.21
N PHE A 84 21.28 0.93 0.07
CA PHE A 84 22.54 1.36 -0.50
C PHE A 84 22.34 1.92 -1.92
N LEU A 85 21.71 1.14 -2.82
CA LEU A 85 21.44 1.57 -4.19
C LEU A 85 20.57 2.83 -4.24
N LEU A 86 19.50 2.88 -3.44
CA LEU A 86 18.61 4.03 -3.34
C LEU A 86 19.40 5.30 -2.96
N GLY A 87 20.28 5.20 -1.97
CA GLY A 87 21.12 6.32 -1.53
C GLY A 87 22.07 6.83 -2.62
N ARG A 88 22.46 6.00 -3.59
CA ARG A 88 23.32 6.39 -4.72
C ARG A 88 22.56 7.10 -5.84
N ILE A 89 21.32 6.68 -6.11
CA ILE A 89 20.55 7.17 -7.27
C ILE A 89 19.54 8.27 -6.93
N GLN A 90 19.18 8.45 -5.66
CA GLN A 90 18.07 9.34 -5.26
C GLN A 90 18.25 10.82 -5.63
N HIS A 91 19.47 11.25 -5.88
CA HIS A 91 19.81 12.63 -6.26
C HIS A 91 20.15 12.79 -7.74
N ASP A 92 19.94 11.75 -8.56
CA ASP A 92 20.18 11.82 -9.99
C ASP A 92 19.20 12.79 -10.68
N VAL A 93 19.70 13.55 -11.65
CA VAL A 93 18.94 14.56 -12.42
C VAL A 93 17.74 13.96 -13.17
N VAL A 94 17.79 12.67 -13.50
CA VAL A 94 16.72 11.94 -14.19
C VAL A 94 15.45 11.85 -13.32
N PHE A 95 15.59 11.96 -11.99
CA PHE A 95 14.45 12.01 -11.06
C PHE A 95 13.99 13.43 -10.74
N ALA A 96 14.67 14.46 -11.25
CA ALA A 96 14.28 15.85 -11.01
C ALA A 96 12.88 16.15 -11.58
N ARG A 97 12.18 17.09 -10.93
CA ARG A 97 10.85 17.51 -11.36
C ARG A 97 10.95 18.24 -12.69
N ALA A 98 10.10 17.88 -13.65
CA ALA A 98 9.96 18.63 -14.89
C ALA A 98 9.34 20.01 -14.58
N PRO A 99 9.77 21.11 -15.26
CA PRO A 99 9.36 22.47 -14.92
C PRO A 99 7.85 22.75 -14.97
N THR A 100 7.07 21.94 -15.70
CA THR A 100 5.72 22.35 -16.13
C THR A 100 4.54 21.48 -15.69
N LYS A 101 4.69 20.26 -15.15
CA LYS A 101 3.51 19.49 -14.70
C LYS A 101 3.86 18.27 -13.85
N GLN A 102 3.11 18.13 -12.75
CA GLN A 102 3.09 17.03 -11.77
C GLN A 102 4.34 16.83 -10.91
N GLU A 103 4.09 16.48 -9.66
CA GLU A 103 5.11 15.98 -8.75
C GLU A 103 5.58 14.60 -9.23
N GLN A 104 6.89 14.38 -9.21
CA GLN A 104 7.45 13.08 -9.52
C GLN A 104 7.14 12.10 -8.40
N ALA A 105 6.87 10.84 -8.77
CA ALA A 105 6.78 9.78 -7.79
C ALA A 105 8.10 9.64 -7.00
N PRO A 106 8.06 9.27 -5.71
CA PRO A 106 9.26 9.07 -4.92
C PRO A 106 10.24 8.09 -5.58
N VAL A 107 11.54 8.38 -5.55
CA VAL A 107 12.57 7.51 -6.17
C VAL A 107 12.52 6.10 -5.62
N GLN A 108 12.23 5.96 -4.32
CA GLN A 108 12.03 4.67 -3.68
C GLN A 108 10.94 3.83 -4.37
N LEU A 109 9.77 4.43 -4.66
CA LEU A 109 8.69 3.74 -5.38
C LEU A 109 9.15 3.33 -6.78
N GLN A 110 9.83 4.23 -7.51
CA GLN A 110 10.30 3.94 -8.86
C GLN A 110 11.28 2.76 -8.87
N LEU A 111 12.20 2.70 -7.91
CA LEU A 111 13.16 1.61 -7.74
C LEU A 111 12.47 0.30 -7.33
N GLU A 112 11.51 0.33 -6.39
CA GLU A 112 10.72 -0.86 -6.02
C GLU A 112 9.96 -1.42 -7.22
N VAL A 113 9.32 -0.56 -8.01
CA VAL A 113 8.60 -0.94 -9.23
C VAL A 113 9.57 -1.55 -10.24
N PHE A 114 10.72 -0.92 -10.49
CA PHE A 114 11.73 -1.46 -11.40
C PHE A 114 12.15 -2.88 -11.01
N LEU A 115 12.53 -3.09 -9.74
CA LEU A 115 13.00 -4.39 -9.24
C LEU A 115 11.91 -5.46 -9.25
N PHE A 116 10.70 -5.09 -8.84
CA PHE A 116 9.55 -6.00 -8.90
C PHE A 116 9.15 -6.32 -10.34
N ALA A 117 9.44 -5.44 -11.28
CA ALA A 117 9.15 -5.65 -12.69
C ALA A 117 10.24 -6.48 -13.41
N LEU A 118 11.37 -6.81 -12.78
CA LEU A 118 12.35 -7.77 -13.31
C LEU A 118 11.84 -9.21 -13.30
N GLN A 119 10.68 -9.44 -12.67
CA GLN A 119 9.98 -10.71 -12.70
C GLN A 119 9.33 -10.90 -14.08
N SER A 120 9.05 -12.15 -14.44
CA SER A 120 8.27 -12.50 -15.63
C SER A 120 6.78 -12.19 -15.44
N LEU A 121 6.45 -10.93 -15.18
CA LEU A 121 5.10 -10.42 -14.97
C LEU A 121 4.74 -9.44 -16.08
N SER A 122 3.45 -9.37 -16.44
CA SER A 122 2.96 -8.33 -17.34
C SER A 122 3.04 -6.95 -16.66
N THR A 123 3.18 -5.90 -17.47
CA THR A 123 3.17 -4.51 -17.00
C THR A 123 1.88 -4.16 -16.28
N HIS A 124 0.75 -4.71 -16.75
CA HIS A 124 -0.54 -4.62 -16.09
C HIS A 124 -0.49 -5.16 -14.65
N SER A 125 0.06 -6.36 -14.45
CA SER A 125 0.16 -6.98 -13.12
C SER A 125 1.06 -6.18 -12.18
N VAL A 126 2.16 -5.60 -12.69
CA VAL A 126 3.02 -4.70 -11.92
C VAL A 126 2.28 -3.43 -11.53
N ALA A 127 1.58 -2.81 -12.48
CA ALA A 127 0.81 -1.60 -12.26
C ALA A 127 -0.27 -1.79 -11.18
N GLN A 128 -1.02 -2.91 -11.28
CA GLN A 128 -2.01 -3.32 -10.27
C GLN A 128 -1.38 -3.55 -8.89
N HIS A 129 -0.22 -4.20 -8.83
CA HIS A 129 0.46 -4.50 -7.56
C HIS A 129 0.87 -3.24 -6.78
N PHE A 130 1.17 -2.14 -7.48
CA PHE A 130 1.59 -0.88 -6.87
C PHE A 130 0.51 0.21 -6.87
N GLY A 131 -0.66 -0.04 -7.48
CA GLY A 131 -1.71 0.97 -7.61
C GLY A 131 -1.34 2.15 -8.51
N ILE A 132 -0.52 1.92 -9.54
CA ILE A 132 -0.05 2.96 -10.47
C ILE A 132 -0.57 2.72 -11.90
N ALA A 133 -0.51 3.73 -12.76
CA ALA A 133 -0.82 3.55 -14.18
C ALA A 133 0.29 2.78 -14.91
N GLU A 134 -0.07 1.94 -15.89
CA GLU A 134 0.90 1.13 -16.67
C GLU A 134 1.97 1.99 -17.35
N GLY A 135 1.60 3.15 -17.89
CA GLY A 135 2.54 4.11 -18.47
C GLY A 135 3.62 4.58 -17.48
N SER A 136 3.31 4.58 -16.18
CA SER A 136 4.27 4.93 -15.12
C SER A 136 5.33 3.84 -14.94
N VAL A 137 4.96 2.57 -15.12
CA VAL A 137 5.92 1.43 -15.04
C VAL A 137 7.03 1.61 -16.07
N TYR A 138 6.69 1.96 -17.31
CA TYR A 138 7.69 2.21 -18.36
C TYR A 138 8.60 3.40 -18.02
N LYS A 139 8.01 4.52 -17.58
CA LYS A 139 8.78 5.72 -17.20
C LYS A 139 9.70 5.44 -16.01
N PHE A 140 9.24 4.70 -15.00
CA PHE A 140 10.07 4.36 -13.84
C PHE A 140 11.22 3.45 -14.24
N ARG A 141 10.96 2.44 -15.08
CA ARG A 141 12.00 1.54 -15.59
C ARG A 141 13.08 2.30 -16.36
N ASP A 142 12.68 3.17 -17.28
CA ASP A 142 13.60 3.98 -18.08
C ASP A 142 14.50 4.84 -17.18
N ARG A 143 13.90 5.62 -16.27
CA ARG A 143 14.64 6.49 -15.35
C ARG A 143 15.60 5.75 -14.44
N VAL A 144 15.14 4.65 -13.84
CA VAL A 144 15.99 3.82 -12.97
C VAL A 144 17.14 3.19 -13.77
N THR A 145 16.88 2.76 -15.01
CA THR A 145 17.93 2.23 -15.89
C THR A 145 18.97 3.30 -16.19
N CYS A 146 18.57 4.51 -16.58
CA CYS A 146 19.50 5.62 -16.83
C CYS A 146 20.33 5.96 -15.58
N ALA A 147 19.71 6.06 -14.42
CA ALA A 147 20.41 6.37 -13.17
C ALA A 147 21.39 5.27 -12.76
N ILE A 148 21.06 3.99 -12.96
CA ILE A 148 21.97 2.87 -12.69
C ILE A 148 23.14 2.86 -13.67
N LEU A 149 22.89 3.08 -14.97
CA LEU A 149 23.95 3.16 -15.97
C LEU A 149 24.86 4.38 -15.74
N ALA A 150 24.35 5.48 -15.19
CA ALA A 150 25.18 6.62 -14.82
C ALA A 150 26.22 6.26 -13.74
N LEU A 151 25.91 5.31 -12.85
CA LEU A 151 26.85 4.79 -11.85
C LEU A 151 27.95 3.89 -12.46
N GLU A 152 27.76 3.36 -13.67
CA GLU A 152 28.73 2.45 -14.31
C GLU A 152 30.13 3.06 -14.35
N LYS A 153 30.23 4.35 -14.70
CA LYS A 153 31.51 5.09 -14.77
C LYS A 153 32.28 5.12 -13.44
N GLU A 154 31.60 4.92 -12.32
CA GLU A 154 32.21 4.92 -10.99
C GLU A 154 32.76 3.53 -10.62
N PHE A 155 32.17 2.45 -11.13
CA PHE A 155 32.47 1.08 -10.70
C PHE A 155 33.17 0.22 -11.77
N VAL A 156 32.98 0.53 -13.04
CA VAL A 156 33.54 -0.20 -14.18
C VAL A 156 34.58 0.69 -14.85
N ARG A 157 35.85 0.27 -14.78
CA ARG A 157 36.99 0.90 -15.46
C ARG A 157 37.29 0.18 -16.76
#